data_AF-A0A447N5R0-F1
#
_entry.id   AF-A0A447N5R0-F1
#
_cell.length_a   1.000
_cell.length_b   1.000
_cell.length_c   1.000
_cell.angle_alpha   90.00
_cell.angle_beta   90.00
_cell.angle_gamma   90.00
#
_symmetry.space_group_name_H-M   'P 1'
#
loop_
_entity.id
_entity.type
_entity.pdbx_description
1 polymer ?
#
loop_
_entity_poly.entity_id
_entity_poly.type
_entity_poly.pdbx_seq_one_letter_code
_entity_poly.pdbx_strand_id
1 'polypeptide(L)'
;MFVNIPKGDPDGIKFIPIGDISAKDEFQNIKSISAQDVLTAHRFPAGLAGIIPTNGAIMGDIEKAAKTYRKAEILPIQRMFSAAVAQESDVPPHLYLNFLKDSELEGD
;
A
#
# COMPACT_ATOMS: atom_id res chain seq x y z
N MET A 1 36.21 -16.82 -6.55
CA MET A 1 36.43 -17.61 -7.76
C MET A 1 37.62 -18.52 -7.50
N PHE A 2 37.43 -19.84 -7.50
CA PHE A 2 38.54 -20.80 -7.39
C PHE A 2 38.58 -21.60 -8.69
N VAL A 3 39.75 -21.62 -9.32
CA VAL A 3 40.02 -22.34 -10.57
C VAL A 3 40.99 -23.47 -10.23
N ASN A 4 40.59 -24.73 -10.44
CA ASN A 4 41.45 -25.89 -10.33
C ASN A 4 41.45 -26.63 -11.67
N ILE A 5 42.62 -26.80 -12.28
CA ILE A 5 42.79 -27.48 -13.57
C ILE A 5 43.90 -28.54 -13.44
N PRO A 6 43.56 -29.81 -13.20
CA PRO A 6 44.45 -30.91 -13.50
C PRO A 6 44.23 -31.32 -14.98
N LYS A 7 45.27 -31.16 -15.81
CA LYS A 7 45.37 -31.66 -17.21
C LYS A 7 44.63 -30.88 -18.32
N GLY A 8 44.66 -29.54 -18.27
CA GLY A 8 44.68 -28.64 -19.43
C GLY A 8 43.97 -29.05 -20.73
N ASP A 9 42.67 -29.36 -20.65
CA ASP A 9 41.83 -29.60 -21.82
C ASP A 9 41.09 -28.29 -22.21
N PRO A 10 41.31 -27.72 -23.41
CA PRO A 10 40.80 -26.39 -23.77
C PRO A 10 39.27 -26.32 -23.96
N ASP A 11 38.56 -27.44 -24.01
CA ASP A 11 37.08 -27.49 -24.10
C ASP A 11 36.38 -27.72 -22.74
N GLY A 12 37.12 -27.72 -21.62
CA GLY A 12 36.61 -28.07 -20.29
C GLY A 12 35.89 -26.96 -19.52
N ILE A 13 35.81 -25.73 -20.05
CA ILE A 13 35.18 -24.61 -19.34
C ILE A 13 33.68 -24.60 -19.64
N LYS A 14 32.94 -25.49 -18.97
CA LYS A 14 31.49 -25.35 -18.84
C LYS A 14 31.21 -24.23 -17.85
N PHE A 15 30.89 -23.05 -18.37
CA PHE A 15 30.24 -22.02 -17.57
C PHE A 15 28.86 -22.55 -17.16
N ILE A 16 28.71 -22.96 -15.91
CA ILE A 16 27.39 -23.10 -15.29
C ILE A 16 27.08 -21.73 -14.71
N PRO A 17 26.20 -20.91 -15.34
CA PRO A 17 25.78 -19.66 -14.74
C PRO A 17 24.97 -19.99 -13.49
N ILE A 18 25.62 -19.95 -12.32
CA ILE A 18 24.94 -19.95 -11.02
C ILE A 18 24.51 -18.51 -10.78
N GLY A 19 23.43 -18.12 -11.44
CA GLY A 19 22.95 -16.74 -11.47
C GLY A 19 21.61 -16.70 -12.18
N ASP A 20 20.57 -16.88 -11.39
CA ASP A 20 19.21 -17.15 -11.84
C ASP A 20 18.61 -15.97 -12.62
N ILE A 21 18.49 -16.12 -13.94
CA ILE A 21 17.80 -15.16 -14.80
C ILE A 21 16.29 -15.16 -14.49
N SER A 22 15.75 -16.19 -13.83
CA SER A 22 14.33 -16.26 -13.43
C SER A 22 13.96 -15.33 -12.27
N ALA A 23 14.94 -14.92 -11.45
CA ALA A 23 14.68 -14.07 -10.28
C ALA A 23 14.19 -12.66 -10.65
N LYS A 24 14.47 -12.17 -11.87
CA LYS A 24 14.03 -10.82 -12.29
C LYS A 24 12.51 -10.67 -12.33
N ASP A 25 11.80 -11.71 -12.79
CA ASP A 25 10.34 -11.70 -12.85
C ASP A 25 9.74 -11.87 -11.45
N GLU A 26 10.39 -12.65 -10.58
CA GLU A 26 9.99 -12.79 -9.18
C GLU A 26 10.11 -11.46 -8.41
N PHE A 27 11.15 -10.65 -8.63
CA PHE A 27 11.28 -9.36 -7.94
C PHE A 27 10.16 -8.36 -8.26
N GLN A 28 9.71 -8.29 -9.52
CA GLN A 28 8.59 -7.41 -9.88
C GLN A 28 7.27 -7.90 -9.28
N ASN A 29 7.06 -9.22 -9.28
CA ASN A 29 5.89 -9.83 -8.65
C ASN A 29 5.87 -9.58 -7.14
N ILE A 30 7.00 -9.81 -6.45
CA ILE A 30 7.13 -9.53 -5.01
C ILE A 30 6.82 -8.06 -4.71
N LYS A 31 7.38 -7.12 -5.48
CA LYS A 31 7.11 -5.69 -5.30
C LYS A 31 5.63 -5.35 -5.47
N SER A 32 4.98 -5.92 -6.48
CA SER A 32 3.55 -5.69 -6.74
C SER A 32 2.68 -6.25 -5.62
N ILE A 33 2.96 -7.47 -5.15
CA ILE A 33 2.24 -8.11 -4.05
C ILE A 33 2.42 -7.31 -2.76
N SER A 34 3.66 -6.96 -2.40
CA SER A 34 3.94 -6.19 -1.19
C SER A 34 3.26 -4.81 -1.19
N ALA A 35 3.16 -4.14 -2.35
CA ALA A 35 2.42 -2.89 -2.45
C ALA A 35 0.91 -3.08 -2.19
N GLN A 36 0.32 -4.15 -2.72
CA GLN A 36 -1.09 -4.49 -2.47
C GLN A 36 -1.33 -4.89 -1.00
N ASP A 37 -0.39 -5.59 -0.38
CA ASP A 37 -0.48 -5.98 1.04
C ASP A 37 -0.51 -4.76 1.96
N VAL A 38 0.33 -3.75 1.70
CA VAL A 38 0.33 -2.50 2.48
C VAL A 38 -1.01 -1.77 2.38
N LEU A 39 -1.56 -1.64 1.18
CA LEU A 39 -2.86 -0.98 1.00
C LEU A 39 -4.00 -1.76 1.66
N THR A 40 -3.97 -3.09 1.54
CA THR A 40 -4.97 -3.96 2.18
C THR A 40 -4.90 -3.85 3.69
N ALA A 41 -3.70 -3.84 4.27
CA ALA A 41 -3.49 -3.68 5.71
C ALA A 41 -4.04 -2.33 6.23
N HIS A 42 -3.88 -1.26 5.46
CA HIS A 42 -4.40 0.07 5.80
C HIS A 42 -5.83 0.29 5.33
N ARG A 43 -6.47 -0.74 4.74
CA ARG A 43 -7.81 -0.70 4.15
C ARG A 43 -7.99 0.45 3.16
N PHE A 44 -6.89 0.87 2.51
CA PHE A 44 -6.86 2.02 1.62
C PHE A 44 -7.18 1.59 0.18
N PRO A 45 -8.17 2.20 -0.50
CA PRO A 45 -8.56 1.79 -1.84
C PRO A 45 -7.43 1.97 -2.85
N ALA A 46 -7.10 0.91 -3.60
CA ALA A 46 -6.04 0.94 -4.61
C ALA A 46 -6.25 2.02 -5.68
N GLY A 47 -7.50 2.28 -6.05
CA GLY A 47 -7.83 3.34 -7.01
C GLY A 47 -7.55 4.75 -6.50
N LEU A 48 -7.65 4.99 -5.19
CA LEU A 48 -7.27 6.26 -4.56
C LEU A 48 -5.74 6.36 -4.35
N ALA A 49 -5.05 5.23 -4.30
CA ALA A 49 -3.58 5.16 -4.13
C ALA A 49 -2.81 5.45 -5.43
N GLY A 50 -3.51 5.68 -6.55
CA GLY A 50 -2.88 5.85 -7.85
C GLY A 50 -2.24 4.56 -8.39
N ILE A 51 -2.63 3.40 -7.87
CA ILE A 51 -2.18 2.12 -8.43
C ILE A 51 -2.91 1.88 -9.75
N ILE A 52 -2.13 1.74 -10.81
CA ILE A 52 -2.64 1.32 -12.12
C ILE A 52 -2.89 -0.20 -12.05
N PRO A 53 -4.13 -0.68 -12.23
CA PRO A 53 -4.40 -2.10 -12.21
C PRO A 53 -3.67 -2.82 -13.34
N THR A 54 -2.91 -3.85 -13.00
CA THR A 54 -2.35 -4.80 -13.96
C THR A 54 -3.48 -5.66 -14.54
N ASN A 55 -3.52 -5.83 -15.86
CA ASN A 55 -4.47 -6.68 -16.61
C ASN A 55 -5.88 -6.12 -16.89
N GLY A 56 -6.02 -4.81 -17.07
CA GLY A 56 -7.25 -4.23 -17.66
C GLY A 56 -8.47 -4.23 -16.73
N ALA A 57 -8.26 -4.33 -15.41
CA ALA A 57 -9.34 -4.12 -14.46
C ALA A 57 -9.83 -2.67 -14.56
N ILE A 58 -11.14 -2.50 -14.66
CA ILE A 58 -11.78 -1.19 -14.78
C ILE A 58 -11.64 -0.49 -13.42
N MET A 59 -10.99 0.67 -13.43
CA MET A 59 -10.99 1.58 -12.28
C MET A 59 -12.44 1.96 -11.97
N GLY A 60 -12.90 1.68 -10.75
CA GLY A 60 -14.22 2.15 -10.30
C GLY A 60 -14.29 3.67 -10.25
N ASP A 61 -15.49 4.20 -10.07
CA ASP A 61 -15.70 5.63 -9.81
C ASP A 61 -14.92 6.08 -8.56
N ILE A 62 -13.97 6.99 -8.78
CA ILE A 62 -13.05 7.52 -7.76
C ILE A 62 -13.83 8.32 -6.70
N GLU A 63 -14.83 9.10 -7.08
CA GLU A 63 -15.64 9.87 -6.13
C GLU A 63 -16.44 8.94 -5.23
N LYS A 64 -17.02 7.89 -5.81
CA LYS A 64 -17.75 6.89 -5.04
C LYS A 64 -16.84 6.13 -4.09
N ALA A 65 -15.63 5.76 -4.54
CA ALA A 65 -14.62 5.11 -3.70
C ALA A 65 -14.19 6.01 -2.53
N ALA A 66 -13.93 7.30 -2.78
CA ALA A 66 -13.58 8.28 -1.76
C ALA A 66 -14.72 8.48 -0.74
N LYS A 67 -15.96 8.63 -1.21
CA LYS A 67 -17.15 8.76 -0.34
C LYS A 67 -17.34 7.52 0.54
N THR A 68 -17.13 6.33 -0.02
CA THR A 68 -17.27 5.06 0.71
C THR A 68 -16.15 4.91 1.75
N TYR A 69 -14.90 5.18 1.36
CA TYR A 69 -13.75 5.13 2.25
C TYR A 69 -13.88 6.13 3.41
N ARG A 70 -14.32 7.35 3.13
CA ARG A 70 -14.56 8.35 4.16
C ARG A 70 -15.57 7.88 5.20
N LYS A 71 -16.69 7.28 4.76
CA LYS A 71 -17.72 6.75 5.66
C LYS A 71 -17.25 5.53 6.46
N ALA A 72 -16.49 4.65 5.82
CA ALA A 72 -16.07 3.37 6.41
C ALA A 72 -14.85 3.50 7.33
N GLU A 73 -13.87 4.35 7.01
CA GLU A 73 -12.59 4.43 7.71
C GLU A 73 -12.37 5.79 8.39
N ILE A 74 -12.65 6.91 7.72
CA ILE A 74 -12.32 8.25 8.24
C ILE A 74 -13.27 8.69 9.36
N LEU A 75 -14.59 8.58 9.18
CA LEU A 75 -15.57 9.00 10.18
C LEU A 75 -15.42 8.25 11.52
N PRO A 76 -15.21 6.92 11.55
CA PRO A 76 -14.94 6.21 12.80
C PRO A 76 -13.67 6.70 13.50
N ILE A 77 -12.57 6.91 12.76
CA ILE A 77 -11.31 7.41 13.32
C ILE A 77 -11.48 8.82 13.91
N GLN A 78 -12.18 9.71 13.20
CA GLN A 78 -12.52 11.04 13.72
C GLN A 78 -13.31 10.95 15.02
N ARG A 79 -14.33 10.08 15.09
CA ARG A 79 -15.09 9.85 16.32
C ARG A 79 -14.22 9.32 17.45
N MET A 80 -13.30 8.40 17.15
CA MET A 80 -12.35 7.88 18.14
C MET A 80 -11.46 8.99 18.71
N PHE A 81 -10.91 9.86 17.86
CA PHE A 81 -10.09 10.99 18.32
C PHE A 81 -10.90 12.00 19.14
N SER A 82 -12.09 12.39 18.67
CA SER A 82 -12.96 13.30 19.42
C SER A 82 -13.36 12.71 20.78
N ALA A 83 -13.70 11.42 20.83
CA ALA A 83 -14.06 10.74 22.07
C ALA A 83 -12.88 10.65 23.03
N ALA A 84 -11.68 10.31 22.52
CA ALA A 84 -10.48 10.24 23.34
C ALA A 84 -10.16 11.58 24.00
N VAL A 85 -10.22 12.68 23.24
CA VAL A 85 -9.97 14.02 23.79
C VAL A 85 -11.06 14.47 24.76
N ALA A 86 -12.32 14.16 24.49
CA ALA A 86 -13.44 14.55 25.34
C ALA A 86 -13.55 13.74 26.65
N GLN A 87 -12.86 12.61 26.76
CA GLN A 87 -12.85 11.78 27.96
C GLN A 87 -11.84 12.26 29.02
N GLU A 88 -10.87 13.08 28.63
CA GLU A 88 -9.84 13.61 29.52
C GLU A 88 -10.41 14.70 30.44
N SER A 89 -10.20 14.57 31.75
CA SER A 89 -10.68 15.53 32.75
C SER A 89 -10.07 16.93 32.61
N ASP A 90 -8.88 16.99 32.03
CA ASP A 90 -8.05 18.19 31.96
C ASP A 90 -8.35 19.02 30.70
N VAL A 91 -9.17 18.50 29.78
CA VAL A 91 -9.51 19.18 28.54
C VAL A 91 -10.86 19.90 28.68
N PRO A 92 -10.89 21.24 28.63
CA PRO A 92 -12.14 21.99 28.66
C PRO A 92 -12.92 21.87 27.34
N PRO A 93 -14.27 22.01 27.35
CA PRO A 93 -15.13 21.77 26.18
C PRO A 93 -14.81 22.58 24.92
N HIS A 94 -14.22 23.78 25.07
CA HIS A 94 -13.86 24.63 23.94
C HIS A 94 -12.60 24.16 23.20
N LEU A 95 -11.88 23.18 23.74
CA LEU A 95 -10.73 22.51 23.11
C LEU A 95 -11.10 21.13 22.54
N TYR A 96 -12.38 20.76 22.55
CA TYR A 96 -12.80 19.49 21.97
C TYR A 96 -12.61 19.48 20.45
N LEU A 97 -12.23 18.32 19.92
CA LEU A 97 -12.06 18.12 18.48
C LEU A 97 -13.42 18.06 17.80
N ASN A 98 -13.70 19.07 16.97
CA ASN A 98 -14.90 19.16 16.15
C ASN A 98 -14.53 18.97 14.68
N PHE A 99 -14.82 17.78 14.14
CA PHE A 99 -14.62 17.50 12.72
C PHE A 99 -15.83 17.93 11.90
N LEU A 100 -15.58 18.52 10.72
CA LEU A 100 -16.62 18.91 9.78
C LEU A 100 -17.41 17.70 9.29
N LYS A 101 -18.74 17.83 9.29
CA LYS A 101 -19.65 16.81 8.78
C LYS A 101 -19.69 16.86 7.26
N ASP A 102 -20.04 15.73 6.63
CA ASP A 102 -20.17 15.66 5.17
C ASP A 102 -21.21 16.66 4.62
N SER A 103 -22.26 16.97 5.40
CA SER A 103 -23.26 17.99 5.05
C SER A 103 -22.72 19.42 5.06
N GLU A 104 -21.58 19.65 5.71
CA GLU A 104 -20.93 20.97 5.83
C GLU A 104 -19.83 21.16 4.77
N LEU A 105 -19.55 20.12 3.98
CA LEU A 105 -18.54 20.15 2.91
C LEU A 105 -19.14 20.46 1.53
N GLU A 106 -20.47 20.35 1.36
CA GLU A 106 -21.17 20.62 0.08
C GLU A 106 -21.61 22.09 -0.08
N GLY A 107 -21.05 23.00 0.71
CA GLY A 107 -21.32 24.44 0.65
C GLY A 107 -20.21 25.23 -0.05
N ASP A 108 -20.16 25.14 -1.39
CA ASP A 108 -19.82 26.20 -2.35
C ASP A 108 -20.09 25.71 -3.79
#